data_AF-A0A0U3N0I5-F1
#
_entry.id   AF-A0A0U3N0I5-F1
#
_cell.length_a   1.000
_cell.length_b   1.000
_cell.length_c   1.000
_cell.angle_alpha   90.00
_cell.angle_beta   90.00
_cell.angle_gamma   90.00
#
_symmetry.space_group_name_H-M   'P 1'
#
loop_
_entity.id
_entity.type
_entity.pdbx_description
1 polymer ?
#
loop_
_entity_poly.entity_id
_entity_poly.type
_entity_poly.pdbx_seq_one_letter_code
_entity_poly.pdbx_strand_id
1 'polypeptide(L)'
;MNNFPAPSTFLPGKRYLNDSLTRLITDKTAINEFLTDQSNSLQKTWNPIYDEMVNNYYGYTTEMDSLVSRTLLIIQKDGTPLDSVALLKLFKQNVIDMHGTQDFPFPSDVKVWLETLVNENKISGEFGTQEKNALISDIDNSLTQYKNSNWGYNIMMLAYFDHYFLTPDGKSTLPVSDIANNIINDAKSEWGGEQKIYDFFNSQSVGHVFFDLSVYAQQQTECLKNDLSNILIILNQGYKHKDFIFNQTSLPFVGAEHIWTFFNTKNGSTIGLPTDVDSMYNFFKVQITETNLVNDKAGFSQIASYLNSLYTIVNGNVVANGELLNWLNWENQSAINEYAISAANNIINNNLSWVLWIFIGMIGICSITHVILFMYKKNQPNKSK
;
A
#
# COMPACT_ATOMS: atom_id res chain seq x y z
N MET A 1 -58.06 10.05 -33.29
CA MET A 1 -58.80 10.86 -32.29
C MET A 1 -60.30 10.61 -32.47
N ASN A 2 -60.81 9.43 -32.08
CA ASN A 2 -62.20 9.05 -32.36
C ASN A 2 -63.09 9.01 -31.10
N ASN A 3 -62.51 9.25 -29.92
CA ASN A 3 -63.18 9.09 -28.62
C ASN A 3 -63.73 10.42 -28.04
N PHE A 4 -63.55 11.55 -28.74
CA PHE A 4 -64.17 12.82 -28.37
C PHE A 4 -65.52 13.00 -29.08
N PRO A 5 -66.60 13.38 -28.35
CA PRO A 5 -67.89 13.66 -28.98
C PRO A 5 -67.78 14.84 -29.95
N ALA A 6 -68.58 14.81 -31.02
CA ALA A 6 -68.58 15.86 -32.04
C ALA A 6 -68.91 17.25 -31.44
N PRO A 7 -68.34 18.34 -31.98
CA PRO A 7 -68.58 19.69 -31.45
C PRO A 7 -70.07 20.05 -31.43
N SER A 8 -70.63 20.20 -30.23
CA SER A 8 -71.99 20.69 -30.02
C SER A 8 -72.04 22.20 -30.24
N THR A 9 -72.98 22.67 -31.06
CA THR A 9 -73.30 24.10 -31.21
C THR A 9 -74.10 24.67 -30.03
N PHE A 10 -74.60 23.82 -29.13
CA PHE A 10 -75.15 24.22 -27.84
C PHE A 10 -74.04 24.29 -26.79
N LEU A 11 -73.97 25.42 -26.07
CA LEU A 11 -73.24 25.52 -24.81
C LEU A 11 -73.77 24.44 -23.85
N PRO A 12 -72.94 23.47 -23.43
CA PRO A 12 -73.42 22.36 -22.61
C PRO A 12 -73.80 22.86 -21.22
N GLY A 13 -75.10 22.83 -20.91
CA GLY A 13 -75.60 23.18 -19.58
C GLY A 13 -75.00 22.29 -18.49
N LYS A 14 -74.96 22.78 -17.24
CA LYS A 14 -74.34 22.14 -16.06
C LYS A 14 -74.56 20.61 -15.95
N ARG A 15 -75.74 20.12 -16.34
CA ARG A 15 -76.10 18.69 -16.36
C ARG A 15 -75.27 17.88 -17.37
N TYR A 16 -75.08 18.36 -18.59
CA TYR A 16 -74.28 17.66 -19.61
C TYR A 16 -72.81 17.52 -19.19
N LEU A 17 -72.23 18.59 -18.62
CA LEU A 17 -70.88 18.56 -18.06
C LEU A 17 -70.78 17.55 -16.91
N ASN A 18 -71.75 17.54 -16.00
CA ASN A 18 -71.81 16.59 -14.89
C ASN A 18 -71.93 15.14 -15.38
N ASP A 19 -72.79 14.88 -16.37
CA ASP A 19 -73.02 13.54 -16.91
C ASP A 19 -71.77 13.04 -17.67
N SER A 20 -71.07 13.94 -18.38
CA SER A 20 -69.81 13.63 -19.07
C SER A 20 -68.65 13.36 -18.10
N LEU A 21 -68.48 14.17 -17.05
CA LEU A 21 -67.48 13.93 -16.01
C LEU A 21 -67.79 12.64 -15.22
N THR A 22 -69.06 12.42 -14.88
CA THR A 22 -69.50 11.18 -14.21
C THR A 22 -69.19 9.96 -15.07
N ARG A 23 -69.48 10.02 -16.38
CA ARG A 23 -69.16 8.92 -17.31
C ARG A 23 -67.65 8.69 -17.40
N LEU A 24 -66.83 9.75 -17.54
CA LEU A 24 -65.38 9.66 -17.58
C LEU A 24 -64.80 8.93 -16.34
N ILE A 25 -65.30 9.28 -15.14
CA ILE A 25 -64.88 8.71 -13.85
C ILE A 25 -65.40 7.28 -13.64
N THR A 26 -66.58 6.95 -14.17
CA THR A 26 -67.27 5.66 -13.91
C THR A 26 -66.91 4.57 -14.91
N ASP A 27 -66.89 4.91 -16.21
CA ASP A 27 -66.52 4.03 -17.32
C ASP A 27 -65.01 3.72 -17.26
N LYS A 28 -64.20 4.73 -16.87
CA LYS A 28 -62.74 4.70 -16.76
C LYS A 28 -61.97 4.35 -18.02
N THR A 29 -62.59 3.85 -19.09
CA THR A 29 -61.92 3.47 -20.34
C THR A 29 -60.97 4.56 -20.86
N ALA A 30 -61.45 5.79 -21.04
CA ALA A 30 -60.61 6.91 -21.50
C ALA A 30 -59.49 7.32 -20.50
N ILE A 31 -59.71 7.13 -19.19
CA ILE A 31 -58.69 7.36 -18.16
C ILE A 31 -57.61 6.28 -18.23
N ASN A 32 -58.01 5.02 -18.39
CA ASN A 32 -57.10 3.88 -18.50
C ASN A 32 -56.31 3.92 -19.82
N GLU A 33 -56.93 4.32 -20.94
CA GLU A 33 -56.25 4.61 -22.21
C GLU A 33 -55.17 5.68 -22.00
N PHE A 34 -55.52 6.82 -21.41
CA PHE A 34 -54.56 7.89 -21.11
C PHE A 34 -53.41 7.43 -20.20
N LEU A 35 -53.70 6.73 -19.10
CA LEU A 35 -52.67 6.20 -18.19
C LEU A 35 -51.74 5.18 -18.89
N THR A 36 -52.29 4.36 -19.79
CA THR A 36 -51.53 3.42 -20.61
C THR A 36 -50.60 4.16 -21.57
N ASP A 37 -51.10 5.18 -22.26
CA ASP A 37 -50.30 6.02 -23.16
C ASP A 37 -49.19 6.78 -22.42
N GLN A 38 -49.47 7.33 -21.22
CA GLN A 38 -48.44 7.95 -20.37
C GLN A 38 -47.37 6.93 -19.95
N SER A 39 -47.77 5.73 -19.52
CA SER A 39 -46.81 4.67 -19.14
C SER A 39 -45.95 4.22 -20.33
N ASN A 40 -46.56 4.06 -21.51
CA ASN A 40 -45.86 3.71 -22.75
C ASN A 40 -44.89 4.81 -23.21
N SER A 41 -45.27 6.08 -23.06
CA SER A 41 -44.40 7.23 -23.36
C SER A 41 -43.19 7.25 -22.44
N LEU A 42 -43.41 7.10 -21.12
CA LEU A 42 -42.33 7.07 -20.13
C LEU A 42 -41.40 5.87 -20.32
N GLN A 43 -41.92 4.68 -20.65
CA GLN A 43 -41.08 3.51 -20.96
C GLN A 43 -40.17 3.77 -22.17
N LYS A 44 -40.67 4.45 -23.21
CA LYS A 44 -39.86 4.82 -24.39
C LYS A 44 -38.76 5.83 -24.06
N THR A 45 -39.01 6.78 -23.17
CA THR A 45 -37.96 7.70 -22.68
C THR A 45 -37.00 6.99 -21.73
N TRP A 46 -37.45 6.03 -20.92
CA TRP A 46 -36.62 5.31 -19.95
C TRP A 46 -35.62 4.34 -20.58
N ASN A 47 -36.00 3.60 -21.63
CA ASN A 47 -35.13 2.54 -22.17
C ASN A 47 -33.73 3.06 -22.58
N PRO A 48 -33.57 4.19 -23.32
CA PRO A 48 -32.23 4.74 -23.62
C PRO A 48 -31.41 5.13 -22.39
N ILE A 49 -32.05 5.64 -21.33
CA ILE A 49 -31.40 5.97 -20.04
C ILE A 49 -30.84 4.70 -19.42
N TYR A 50 -31.66 3.65 -19.38
CA TYR A 50 -31.28 2.35 -18.85
C TYR A 50 -30.14 1.72 -19.65
N ASP A 51 -30.21 1.75 -20.97
CA ASP A 51 -29.16 1.22 -21.85
C ASP A 51 -27.84 1.98 -21.64
N GLU A 52 -27.87 3.31 -21.46
CA GLU A 52 -26.67 4.09 -21.14
C GLU A 52 -26.12 3.79 -19.74
N MET A 53 -26.98 3.60 -18.72
CA MET A 53 -26.54 3.19 -17.39
C MET A 53 -25.83 1.83 -17.44
N VAL A 54 -26.42 0.84 -18.12
CA VAL A 54 -25.83 -0.50 -18.26
C VAL A 54 -24.44 -0.45 -18.90
N ASN A 55 -24.23 0.40 -19.91
CA ASN A 55 -22.94 0.57 -20.60
C ASN A 55 -21.85 1.27 -19.75
N ASN A 56 -22.19 1.79 -18.57
CA ASN A 56 -21.26 2.50 -17.68
C ASN A 56 -21.22 1.90 -16.26
N TYR A 57 -21.99 0.84 -15.99
CA TYR A 57 -22.16 0.26 -14.66
C TYR A 57 -21.17 -0.88 -14.41
N TYR A 58 -20.21 -0.67 -13.51
CA TYR A 58 -19.17 -1.65 -13.15
C TYR A 58 -19.51 -2.43 -11.87
N GLY A 59 -20.70 -2.19 -11.31
CA GLY A 59 -21.19 -2.85 -10.11
C GLY A 59 -21.06 -2.03 -8.84
N TYR A 60 -20.48 -0.83 -8.89
CA TYR A 60 -20.38 0.07 -7.73
C TYR A 60 -21.70 0.86 -7.60
N THR A 61 -22.20 1.07 -6.39
CA THR A 61 -23.48 1.77 -6.14
C THR A 61 -23.44 2.58 -4.86
N THR A 62 -22.77 2.06 -3.83
CA THR A 62 -22.53 2.74 -2.55
C THR A 62 -21.47 3.83 -2.72
N GLU A 63 -21.53 4.87 -1.89
CA GLU A 63 -20.57 5.99 -1.82
C GLU A 63 -20.44 6.88 -3.08
N MET A 64 -21.24 6.64 -4.12
CA MET A 64 -21.27 7.48 -5.33
C MET A 64 -22.25 8.66 -5.23
N ASP A 65 -21.72 9.87 -5.45
CA ASP A 65 -22.45 11.14 -5.39
C ASP A 65 -22.99 11.64 -6.76
N SER A 66 -23.06 10.80 -7.79
CA SER A 66 -23.68 11.20 -9.06
C SER A 66 -25.18 11.44 -8.91
N LEU A 67 -25.76 12.27 -9.79
CA LEU A 67 -27.23 12.41 -9.86
C LEU A 67 -27.90 11.06 -10.16
N VAL A 68 -27.28 10.20 -10.96
CA VAL A 68 -27.79 8.86 -11.31
C VAL A 68 -27.86 7.95 -10.08
N SER A 69 -26.77 7.85 -9.29
CA SER A 69 -26.74 7.03 -8.08
C SER A 69 -27.72 7.55 -7.02
N ARG A 70 -27.76 8.88 -6.79
CA ARG A 70 -28.69 9.51 -5.84
C ARG A 70 -30.17 9.43 -6.21
N THR A 71 -30.56 9.04 -7.43
CA THR A 71 -31.97 9.07 -7.88
C THR A 71 -32.47 7.78 -8.50
N LEU A 72 -31.68 7.17 -9.38
CA LEU A 72 -32.05 5.98 -10.12
C LEU A 72 -31.58 4.70 -9.41
N LEU A 73 -30.44 4.74 -8.72
CA LEU A 73 -29.83 3.56 -8.07
C LEU A 73 -29.95 3.53 -6.54
N ILE A 74 -30.81 4.36 -5.92
CA ILE A 74 -30.93 4.55 -4.44
C ILE A 74 -30.93 3.26 -3.61
N ILE A 75 -31.52 2.17 -4.10
CA ILE A 75 -31.58 0.88 -3.39
C ILE A 75 -30.79 -0.24 -4.07
N GLN A 76 -30.10 0.06 -5.16
CA GLN A 76 -29.21 -0.90 -5.80
C GLN A 76 -28.09 -1.22 -4.80
N LYS A 77 -27.63 -2.47 -4.82
CA LYS A 77 -26.50 -2.91 -3.99
C LYS A 77 -25.30 -3.19 -4.89
N ASP A 78 -24.12 -3.08 -4.31
CA ASP A 78 -22.90 -3.36 -5.05
C ASP A 78 -22.90 -4.82 -5.58
N GLY A 79 -22.36 -5.01 -6.78
CA GLY A 79 -22.32 -6.29 -7.50
C GLY A 79 -23.67 -6.81 -8.03
N THR A 80 -24.79 -6.12 -7.75
CA THR A 80 -26.12 -6.59 -8.19
C THR A 80 -26.45 -6.09 -9.61
N PRO A 81 -26.90 -6.96 -10.54
CA PRO A 81 -27.30 -6.52 -11.88
C PRO A 81 -28.45 -5.51 -11.85
N LEU A 82 -28.43 -4.53 -12.76
CA LEU A 82 -29.53 -3.58 -12.93
C LEU A 82 -30.79 -4.31 -13.44
N ASP A 83 -31.96 -3.96 -12.87
CA ASP A 83 -33.27 -4.42 -13.34
C ASP A 83 -34.08 -3.20 -13.79
N SER A 84 -34.24 -3.03 -15.10
CA SER A 84 -34.96 -1.91 -15.71
C SER A 84 -36.39 -1.72 -15.18
N VAL A 85 -37.09 -2.81 -14.87
CA VAL A 85 -38.48 -2.78 -14.40
C VAL A 85 -38.55 -2.40 -12.93
N ALA A 86 -37.66 -2.96 -12.11
CA ALA A 86 -37.56 -2.60 -10.69
C ALA A 86 -37.15 -1.14 -10.52
N LEU A 87 -36.08 -0.70 -11.19
CA LEU A 87 -35.54 0.66 -11.12
C LEU A 87 -36.58 1.70 -11.56
N LEU A 88 -37.24 1.50 -12.71
CA LEU A 88 -38.29 2.42 -13.18
C LEU A 88 -39.49 2.49 -12.21
N LYS A 89 -39.87 1.38 -11.59
CA LYS A 89 -40.95 1.35 -10.59
C LYS A 89 -40.58 2.17 -9.36
N LEU A 90 -39.36 2.05 -8.88
CA LEU A 90 -38.85 2.75 -7.69
C LEU A 90 -38.65 4.24 -7.96
N PHE A 91 -38.07 4.60 -9.11
CA PHE A 91 -37.96 5.98 -9.54
C PHE A 91 -39.33 6.68 -9.61
N LYS A 92 -40.35 6.03 -10.21
CA LYS A 92 -41.74 6.54 -10.21
C LYS A 92 -42.28 6.79 -8.80
N GLN A 93 -42.00 5.89 -7.85
CA GLN A 93 -42.44 6.03 -6.47
C GLN A 93 -41.75 7.22 -5.78
N ASN A 94 -40.43 7.33 -5.90
CA ASN A 94 -39.65 8.42 -5.31
C ASN A 94 -40.00 9.80 -5.91
N VAL A 95 -40.29 9.88 -7.22
CA VAL A 95 -40.81 11.10 -7.86
C VAL A 95 -42.14 11.56 -7.22
N ILE A 96 -43.01 10.62 -6.85
CA ILE A 96 -44.28 10.93 -6.17
C ILE A 96 -44.05 11.33 -4.70
N ASP A 97 -43.23 10.57 -3.98
CA ASP A 97 -43.02 10.76 -2.54
C ASP A 97 -42.17 12.00 -2.21
N MET A 98 -41.22 12.34 -3.08
CA MET A 98 -40.31 13.49 -2.90
C MET A 98 -40.75 14.73 -3.69
N HIS A 99 -41.55 14.58 -4.75
CA HIS A 99 -42.32 15.64 -5.41
C HIS A 99 -41.57 16.98 -5.65
N GLY A 100 -40.47 16.94 -6.42
CA GLY A 100 -39.75 18.15 -6.85
C GLY A 100 -38.64 18.65 -5.90
N THR A 101 -38.09 17.78 -5.04
CA THR A 101 -36.90 18.08 -4.23
C THR A 101 -35.61 18.18 -5.06
N GLN A 102 -34.51 18.59 -4.42
CA GLN A 102 -33.21 18.93 -5.02
C GLN A 102 -32.66 18.01 -6.13
N ASP A 103 -32.91 16.69 -6.08
CA ASP A 103 -32.48 15.74 -7.12
C ASP A 103 -33.63 15.11 -7.92
N PHE A 104 -34.89 15.28 -7.51
CA PHE A 104 -36.04 14.58 -8.10
C PHE A 104 -36.96 15.53 -8.89
N PRO A 105 -37.33 15.21 -10.14
CA PRO A 105 -38.22 16.04 -10.93
C PRO A 105 -39.64 16.05 -10.37
N PHE A 106 -40.40 17.11 -10.68
CA PHE A 106 -41.86 17.04 -10.54
C PHE A 106 -42.45 16.01 -11.52
N PRO A 107 -43.63 15.41 -11.23
CA PRO A 107 -44.28 14.44 -12.12
C PRO A 107 -44.51 14.94 -13.56
N SER A 108 -44.67 16.25 -13.77
CA SER A 108 -44.79 16.87 -15.11
C SER A 108 -43.48 16.88 -15.90
N ASP A 109 -42.34 16.88 -15.21
CA ASP A 109 -41.04 17.26 -15.76
C ASP A 109 -40.14 16.03 -15.98
N VAL A 110 -40.56 14.85 -15.49
CA VAL A 110 -39.86 13.57 -15.56
C VAL A 110 -39.26 13.30 -16.93
N LYS A 111 -40.03 13.52 -18.01
CA LYS A 111 -39.55 13.27 -19.37
C LYS A 111 -38.34 14.14 -19.71
N VAL A 112 -38.45 15.45 -19.48
CA VAL A 112 -37.39 16.41 -19.79
C VAL A 112 -36.17 16.15 -18.92
N TRP A 113 -36.38 15.84 -17.64
CA TRP A 113 -35.30 15.51 -16.71
C TRP A 113 -34.52 14.25 -17.13
N LEU A 114 -35.21 13.18 -17.55
CA LEU A 114 -34.55 11.99 -18.11
C LEU A 114 -33.77 12.32 -19.39
N GLU A 115 -34.35 13.10 -20.31
CA GLU A 115 -33.66 13.55 -21.53
C GLU A 115 -32.42 14.42 -21.20
N THR A 116 -32.48 15.23 -20.14
CA THR A 116 -31.34 16.02 -19.62
C THR A 116 -30.19 15.14 -19.12
N LEU A 117 -30.45 13.99 -18.49
CA LEU A 117 -29.38 13.09 -18.02
C LEU A 117 -28.44 12.65 -19.17
N VAL A 118 -28.99 12.38 -20.35
CA VAL A 118 -28.22 12.03 -21.55
C VAL A 118 -27.57 13.28 -22.15
N ASN A 119 -28.37 14.32 -22.39
CA ASN A 119 -27.92 15.52 -23.10
C ASN A 119 -26.82 16.31 -22.35
N GLU A 120 -26.81 16.26 -21.02
CA GLU A 120 -25.78 16.88 -20.17
C GLU A 120 -24.70 15.89 -19.71
N ASN A 121 -24.61 14.71 -20.33
CA ASN A 121 -23.57 13.71 -20.07
C ASN A 121 -23.51 13.27 -18.58
N LYS A 122 -24.67 13.16 -17.92
CA LYS A 122 -24.76 12.76 -16.51
C LYS A 122 -24.52 11.27 -16.31
N ILE A 123 -24.84 10.45 -17.31
CA ILE A 123 -24.68 9.00 -17.24
C ILE A 123 -23.27 8.61 -17.70
N SER A 124 -22.93 8.74 -18.98
CA SER A 124 -21.58 8.38 -19.47
C SER A 124 -20.45 9.32 -19.03
N GLY A 125 -20.77 10.54 -18.56
CA GLY A 125 -19.79 11.47 -17.97
C GLY A 125 -19.70 11.35 -16.45
N GLU A 126 -20.63 11.96 -15.72
CA GLU A 126 -20.58 12.10 -14.25
C GLU A 126 -20.57 10.73 -13.54
N PHE A 127 -21.57 9.88 -13.82
CA PHE A 127 -21.70 8.54 -13.23
C PHE A 127 -20.61 7.57 -13.73
N GLY A 128 -20.39 7.45 -15.04
CA GLY A 128 -19.35 6.58 -15.62
C GLY A 128 -17.93 6.94 -15.17
N THR A 129 -17.65 8.21 -14.86
CA THR A 129 -16.38 8.61 -14.24
C THR A 129 -16.26 8.12 -12.79
N GLN A 130 -17.35 8.10 -12.01
CA GLN A 130 -17.31 7.58 -10.64
C GLN A 130 -17.10 6.06 -10.62
N GLU A 131 -17.81 5.31 -11.45
CA GLU A 131 -17.64 3.85 -11.64
C GLU A 131 -16.19 3.51 -12.04
N LYS A 132 -15.62 4.26 -12.99
CA LYS A 132 -14.24 4.09 -13.42
C LYS A 132 -13.22 4.46 -12.32
N ASN A 133 -13.49 5.50 -11.53
CA ASN A 133 -12.62 5.88 -10.41
C ASN A 133 -12.65 4.83 -9.29
N ALA A 134 -13.80 4.20 -9.03
CA ALA A 134 -13.91 3.10 -8.07
C ALA A 134 -13.08 1.88 -8.51
N LEU A 135 -13.20 1.47 -9.79
CA LEU A 135 -12.33 0.45 -10.39
C LEU A 135 -10.84 0.80 -10.27
N ILE A 136 -10.45 2.04 -10.57
CA ILE A 136 -9.05 2.48 -10.45
C ILE A 136 -8.57 2.40 -8.99
N SER A 137 -9.40 2.80 -8.03
CA SER A 137 -9.10 2.69 -6.60
C SER A 137 -8.84 1.25 -6.18
N ASP A 138 -9.67 0.30 -6.62
CA ASP A 138 -9.50 -1.13 -6.29
C ASP A 138 -8.26 -1.74 -6.98
N ILE A 139 -7.90 -1.29 -8.19
CA ILE A 139 -6.63 -1.65 -8.85
C ILE A 139 -5.42 -1.08 -8.09
N ASP A 140 -5.45 0.18 -7.68
CA ASP A 140 -4.35 0.81 -6.95
C ASP A 140 -4.17 0.22 -5.55
N ASN A 141 -5.26 -0.11 -4.85
CA ASN A 141 -5.25 -0.88 -3.61
C ASN A 141 -4.59 -2.25 -3.81
N SER A 142 -4.97 -2.95 -4.88
CA SER A 142 -4.44 -4.27 -5.26
C SER A 142 -2.94 -4.24 -5.55
N LEU A 143 -2.49 -3.26 -6.34
CA LEU A 143 -1.07 -3.05 -6.65
C LEU A 143 -0.27 -2.64 -5.41
N THR A 144 -0.87 -1.87 -4.51
CA THR A 144 -0.25 -1.45 -3.24
C THR A 144 -0.04 -2.64 -2.30
N GLN A 145 -1.04 -3.52 -2.16
CA GLN A 145 -0.91 -4.76 -1.40
C GLN A 145 0.20 -5.64 -1.97
N TYR A 146 0.20 -5.87 -3.29
CA TYR A 146 1.25 -6.65 -3.97
C TYR A 146 2.65 -6.06 -3.73
N LYS A 147 2.85 -4.76 -3.95
CA LYS A 147 4.14 -4.08 -3.72
C LYS A 147 4.60 -4.23 -2.27
N ASN A 148 3.71 -4.03 -1.31
CA ASN A 148 4.03 -4.12 0.13
C ASN A 148 4.30 -5.55 0.63
N SER A 149 4.03 -6.57 -0.19
CA SER A 149 4.16 -7.99 0.16
C SER A 149 5.20 -8.75 -0.68
N ASN A 150 5.59 -8.25 -1.84
CA ASN A 150 6.54 -8.90 -2.75
C ASN A 150 8.00 -8.56 -2.42
N TRP A 151 8.69 -9.43 -1.67
CA TRP A 151 10.11 -9.27 -1.36
C TRP A 151 11.06 -9.76 -2.47
N GLY A 152 10.54 -10.14 -3.64
CA GLY A 152 11.31 -10.64 -4.78
C GLY A 152 11.55 -12.15 -4.79
N TYR A 153 10.99 -12.91 -3.84
CA TYR A 153 11.09 -14.37 -3.86
C TYR A 153 10.23 -14.97 -4.98
N ASN A 154 10.70 -16.07 -5.55
CA ASN A 154 10.00 -16.81 -6.61
C ASN A 154 8.84 -17.64 -6.02
N ILE A 155 7.79 -16.94 -5.58
CA ILE A 155 6.55 -17.50 -5.07
C ILE A 155 5.51 -17.53 -6.20
N MET A 156 4.80 -18.64 -6.33
CA MET A 156 3.73 -18.79 -7.33
C MET A 156 2.63 -17.77 -7.07
N MET A 157 2.37 -16.92 -8.07
CA MET A 157 1.28 -15.96 -8.04
C MET A 157 -0.06 -16.66 -8.32
N LEU A 158 -1.15 -16.08 -7.81
CA LEU A 158 -2.49 -16.52 -8.17
C LEU A 158 -2.75 -16.20 -9.65
N ALA A 159 -3.27 -17.16 -10.41
CA ALA A 159 -3.29 -17.11 -11.88
C ALA A 159 -4.03 -15.88 -12.45
N TYR A 160 -5.09 -15.42 -11.80
CA TYR A 160 -5.79 -14.19 -12.20
C TYR A 160 -4.93 -12.93 -11.97
N PHE A 161 -4.13 -12.88 -10.90
CA PHE A 161 -3.29 -11.71 -10.61
C PHE A 161 -2.14 -11.64 -11.62
N ASP A 162 -1.52 -12.79 -11.91
CA ASP A 162 -0.51 -12.92 -12.97
C ASP A 162 -1.07 -12.49 -14.34
N HIS A 163 -2.29 -12.90 -14.67
CA HIS A 163 -2.96 -12.57 -15.93
C HIS A 163 -3.34 -11.09 -16.07
N TYR A 164 -3.95 -10.47 -15.04
CA TYR A 164 -4.49 -9.11 -15.13
C TYR A 164 -3.51 -8.01 -14.70
N PHE A 165 -2.62 -8.25 -13.73
CA PHE A 165 -1.80 -7.21 -13.10
C PHE A 165 -0.33 -7.25 -13.51
N LEU A 166 0.17 -8.38 -14.02
CA LEU A 166 1.59 -8.56 -14.33
C LEU A 166 1.85 -8.61 -15.84
N THR A 167 3.05 -8.18 -16.24
CA THR A 167 3.54 -8.40 -17.59
C THR A 167 3.79 -9.90 -17.83
N PRO A 168 3.86 -10.37 -19.10
CA PRO A 168 4.08 -11.79 -19.42
C PRO A 168 5.39 -12.43 -18.92
N ASP A 169 6.24 -11.67 -18.21
CA ASP A 169 7.42 -12.18 -17.49
C ASP A 169 7.12 -12.63 -16.05
N GLY A 170 5.89 -12.40 -15.55
CA GLY A 170 5.43 -12.71 -14.20
C GLY A 170 6.07 -11.85 -13.10
N LYS A 171 6.66 -10.68 -13.44
CA LYS A 171 7.50 -9.90 -12.52
C LYS A 171 7.16 -8.43 -12.43
N SER A 172 6.93 -7.77 -13.57
CA SER A 172 6.65 -6.32 -13.59
C SER A 172 5.15 -6.08 -13.58
N THR A 173 4.69 -4.99 -12.96
CA THR A 173 3.25 -4.63 -12.97
C THR A 173 2.88 -3.92 -14.26
N LEU A 174 1.72 -4.25 -14.83
CA LEU A 174 1.12 -3.51 -15.94
C LEU A 174 0.71 -2.08 -15.50
N PRO A 175 0.59 -1.12 -16.44
CA PRO A 175 -0.03 0.18 -16.18
C PRO A 175 -1.49 0.03 -15.75
N VAL A 176 -1.95 0.85 -14.80
CA VAL A 176 -3.33 0.85 -14.28
C VAL A 176 -4.39 0.96 -15.40
N SER A 177 -4.10 1.72 -16.46
CA SER A 177 -4.95 1.81 -17.65
C SER A 177 -5.17 0.47 -18.34
N ASP A 178 -4.13 -0.35 -18.41
CA ASP A 178 -4.09 -1.58 -19.19
C ASP A 178 -4.76 -2.69 -18.38
N ILE A 179 -4.49 -2.72 -17.07
CA ILE A 179 -5.20 -3.57 -16.09
C ILE A 179 -6.72 -3.30 -16.16
N ALA A 180 -7.13 -2.03 -16.08
CA ALA A 180 -8.55 -1.66 -16.15
C ALA A 180 -9.19 -2.06 -17.49
N ASN A 181 -8.51 -1.83 -18.61
CA ASN A 181 -9.02 -2.23 -19.93
C ASN A 181 -9.17 -3.76 -20.06
N ASN A 182 -8.20 -4.54 -19.57
CA ASN A 182 -8.27 -6.01 -19.60
C ASN A 182 -9.46 -6.52 -18.76
N ILE A 183 -9.61 -6.01 -17.53
CA ILE A 183 -10.72 -6.35 -16.63
C ILE A 183 -12.08 -5.98 -17.27
N ILE A 184 -12.21 -4.80 -17.89
CA ILE A 184 -13.43 -4.37 -18.56
C ILE A 184 -13.78 -5.26 -19.77
N ASN A 185 -12.78 -5.64 -20.56
CA ASN A 185 -12.97 -6.51 -21.73
C ASN A 185 -13.48 -7.90 -21.30
N ASP A 186 -12.80 -8.53 -20.34
CA ASP A 186 -13.14 -9.88 -19.88
C ASP A 186 -14.47 -9.90 -19.10
N ALA A 187 -14.78 -8.83 -18.37
CA ALA A 187 -16.10 -8.68 -17.76
C ALA A 187 -17.22 -8.71 -18.82
N LYS A 188 -17.01 -8.07 -19.98
CA LYS A 188 -17.95 -8.09 -21.11
C LYS A 188 -18.03 -9.46 -21.81
N SER A 189 -16.89 -10.10 -22.09
CA SER A 189 -16.87 -11.33 -22.91
C SER A 189 -17.03 -12.63 -22.12
N GLU A 190 -16.57 -12.68 -20.87
CA GLU A 190 -16.42 -13.94 -20.13
C GLU A 190 -17.20 -13.96 -18.81
N TRP A 191 -17.28 -12.86 -18.06
CA TRP A 191 -17.86 -12.87 -16.72
C TRP A 191 -19.38 -12.63 -16.68
N GLY A 192 -19.99 -12.31 -17.83
CA GLY A 192 -21.44 -12.07 -17.95
C GLY A 192 -21.88 -10.62 -17.74
N GLY A 193 -20.96 -9.66 -17.90
CA GLY A 193 -21.22 -8.21 -17.93
C GLY A 193 -20.34 -7.41 -16.97
N GLU A 194 -20.19 -6.11 -17.26
CA GLU A 194 -19.32 -5.18 -16.52
C GLU A 194 -19.69 -5.04 -15.03
N GLN A 195 -20.94 -5.30 -14.66
CA GLN A 195 -21.38 -5.32 -13.26
C GLN A 195 -20.63 -6.35 -12.37
N LYS A 196 -19.89 -7.28 -12.98
CA LYS A 196 -19.03 -8.25 -12.28
C LYS A 196 -17.64 -7.73 -11.92
N ILE A 197 -17.30 -6.51 -12.33
CA ILE A 197 -16.04 -5.86 -11.94
C ILE A 197 -16.00 -5.61 -10.43
N TYR A 198 -17.08 -5.14 -9.80
CA TYR A 198 -17.16 -5.07 -8.33
C TYR A 198 -16.92 -6.43 -7.67
N ASP A 199 -17.59 -7.48 -8.16
CA ASP A 199 -17.52 -8.82 -7.58
C ASP A 199 -16.10 -9.43 -7.67
N PHE A 200 -15.31 -9.08 -8.69
CA PHE A 200 -13.91 -9.51 -8.87
C PHE A 200 -13.00 -9.00 -7.75
N PHE A 201 -13.23 -7.78 -7.25
CA PHE A 201 -12.44 -7.20 -6.16
C PHE A 201 -13.03 -7.49 -4.77
N ASN A 202 -14.36 -7.53 -4.66
CA ASN A 202 -15.06 -7.43 -3.37
C ASN A 202 -15.87 -8.68 -2.96
N SER A 203 -16.01 -9.70 -3.82
CA SER A 203 -16.76 -10.93 -3.51
C SER A 203 -15.85 -12.14 -3.29
N GLN A 204 -16.22 -13.03 -2.36
CA GLN A 204 -15.57 -14.34 -2.19
C GLN A 204 -16.20 -15.44 -3.07
N SER A 205 -17.18 -15.12 -3.92
CA SER A 205 -18.18 -16.09 -4.37
C SER A 205 -18.62 -15.98 -5.84
N VAL A 206 -17.89 -15.26 -6.69
CA VAL A 206 -18.11 -15.25 -8.14
C VAL A 206 -16.88 -15.76 -8.89
N GLY A 207 -17.07 -16.77 -9.75
CA GLY A 207 -16.07 -17.17 -10.76
C GLY A 207 -14.76 -17.82 -10.27
N HIS A 208 -14.61 -18.14 -8.98
CA HIS A 208 -13.34 -18.60 -8.37
C HIS A 208 -12.19 -17.57 -8.37
N VAL A 209 -12.49 -16.29 -8.66
CA VAL A 209 -11.50 -15.21 -8.63
C VAL A 209 -11.59 -14.49 -7.28
N PHE A 210 -10.87 -15.01 -6.30
CA PHE A 210 -10.77 -14.41 -4.98
C PHE A 210 -9.51 -13.55 -4.94
N PHE A 211 -9.65 -12.22 -4.92
CA PHE A 211 -8.53 -11.32 -4.72
C PHE A 211 -8.02 -11.43 -3.27
N ASP A 212 -7.11 -12.36 -3.02
CA ASP A 212 -6.45 -12.49 -1.71
C ASP A 212 -4.97 -12.78 -1.85
N LEU A 213 -4.18 -11.71 -1.65
CA LEU A 213 -2.72 -11.79 -1.61
C LEU A 213 -2.19 -12.31 -0.26
N SER A 214 -3.04 -12.67 0.72
CA SER A 214 -2.60 -13.11 2.06
C SER A 214 -1.66 -14.32 2.00
N VAL A 215 -2.00 -15.35 1.21
CA VAL A 215 -1.19 -16.57 1.07
C VAL A 215 0.15 -16.25 0.39
N TYR A 216 0.13 -15.41 -0.64
CA TYR A 216 1.34 -14.94 -1.33
C TYR A 216 2.23 -14.12 -0.39
N ALA A 217 1.65 -13.16 0.35
CA ALA A 217 2.33 -12.31 1.31
C ALA A 217 2.91 -13.10 2.49
N GLN A 218 2.21 -14.14 2.96
CA GLN A 218 2.70 -15.05 3.97
C GLN A 218 3.94 -15.80 3.47
N GLN A 219 3.87 -16.42 2.29
CA GLN A 219 5.01 -17.17 1.73
C GLN A 219 6.23 -16.27 1.44
N GLN A 220 6.01 -15.07 0.91
CA GLN A 220 7.06 -14.04 0.77
C GLN A 220 7.69 -13.68 2.12
N THR A 221 6.87 -13.54 3.17
CA THR A 221 7.34 -13.23 4.54
C THR A 221 8.09 -14.40 5.19
N GLU A 222 7.67 -15.64 4.94
CA GLU A 222 8.35 -16.85 5.42
C GLU A 222 9.74 -17.01 4.77
N CYS A 223 9.85 -16.80 3.46
CA CYS A 223 11.14 -16.77 2.76
C CYS A 223 12.05 -15.66 3.29
N LEU A 224 11.53 -14.44 3.48
CA LEU A 224 12.28 -13.32 4.05
C LEU A 224 12.80 -13.65 5.46
N LYS A 225 11.95 -14.21 6.34
CA LYS A 225 12.36 -14.60 7.69
C LYS A 225 13.41 -15.70 7.70
N ASN A 226 13.37 -16.65 6.77
CA ASN A 226 14.40 -17.68 6.65
C ASN A 226 15.77 -17.08 6.30
N ASP A 227 15.83 -16.15 5.34
CA ASP A 227 17.07 -15.43 5.00
C ASP A 227 17.57 -14.58 6.16
N LEU A 228 16.68 -13.80 6.81
CA LEU A 228 17.03 -13.00 7.98
C LEU A 228 17.54 -13.86 9.15
N SER A 229 16.98 -15.06 9.37
CA SER A 229 17.47 -16.01 10.37
C SER A 229 18.90 -16.47 10.07
N ASN A 230 19.20 -16.81 8.81
CA ASN A 230 20.55 -17.17 8.36
C ASN A 230 21.55 -16.03 8.56
N ILE A 231 21.14 -14.79 8.24
CA ILE A 231 21.94 -13.58 8.46
C ILE A 231 22.15 -13.32 9.96
N LEU A 232 21.12 -13.48 10.79
CA LEU A 232 21.19 -13.28 12.26
C LEU A 232 22.17 -14.25 12.93
N ILE A 233 22.23 -15.50 12.46
CA ILE A 233 23.21 -16.50 12.93
C ILE A 233 24.63 -16.01 12.68
N ILE A 234 24.93 -15.46 11.50
CA ILE A 234 26.24 -14.90 11.15
C ILE A 234 26.54 -13.64 11.96
N LEU A 235 25.58 -12.71 12.05
CA LEU A 235 25.72 -11.46 12.80
C LEU A 235 26.06 -11.74 14.27
N ASN A 236 25.39 -12.70 14.92
CA ASN A 236 25.66 -13.10 16.30
C ASN A 236 27.04 -13.80 16.49
N GLN A 237 27.65 -14.35 15.44
CA GLN A 237 29.03 -14.86 15.51
C GLN A 237 30.07 -13.74 15.45
N GLY A 238 29.79 -12.67 14.69
CA GLY A 238 30.71 -11.54 14.52
C GLY A 238 30.57 -10.44 15.57
N TYR A 239 29.35 -10.21 16.09
CA TYR A 239 29.01 -9.04 16.89
C TYR A 239 29.50 -9.14 18.35
N LYS A 240 30.43 -8.27 18.72
CA LYS A 240 31.11 -8.27 20.02
C LYS A 240 30.49 -7.29 21.04
N HIS A 241 29.17 -7.06 20.97
CA HIS A 241 28.44 -6.10 21.81
C HIS A 241 29.03 -4.67 21.80
N LYS A 242 29.36 -4.18 20.60
CA LYS A 242 29.91 -2.83 20.40
C LYS A 242 28.88 -1.91 19.74
N ASP A 243 28.89 -0.66 20.16
CA ASP A 243 28.20 0.44 19.48
C ASP A 243 29.16 1.05 18.44
N PHE A 244 28.66 1.39 17.25
CA PHE A 244 29.46 2.07 16.22
C PHE A 244 28.68 3.19 15.53
N ILE A 245 29.36 4.33 15.33
CA ILE A 245 28.80 5.59 14.82
C ILE A 245 29.03 5.69 13.30
N PHE A 246 27.96 5.87 12.53
CA PHE A 246 28.01 5.97 11.06
C PHE A 246 28.42 7.37 10.55
N ASN A 247 28.30 8.38 11.39
CA ASN A 247 28.36 9.80 11.01
C ASN A 247 29.77 10.29 10.62
N GLN A 248 30.80 9.44 10.64
CA GLN A 248 32.17 9.81 10.26
C GLN A 248 32.43 9.53 8.78
N THR A 249 32.37 10.60 7.98
CA THR A 249 32.72 10.62 6.56
C THR A 249 34.22 10.33 6.34
N SER A 250 34.62 9.05 6.30
CA SER A 250 35.62 8.52 5.36
C SER A 250 35.92 7.02 5.57
N LEU A 251 35.59 6.21 4.55
CA LEU A 251 36.21 4.91 4.23
C LEU A 251 35.98 3.61 5.08
N PRO A 252 35.13 3.46 6.12
CA PRO A 252 35.08 2.17 6.84
C PRO A 252 34.30 1.08 6.09
N PHE A 253 33.29 1.48 5.32
CA PHE A 253 32.24 0.61 4.75
C PHE A 253 32.32 0.49 3.22
N VAL A 254 33.53 0.42 2.62
CA VAL A 254 33.65 0.15 1.18
C VAL A 254 33.15 -1.27 0.89
N GLY A 255 31.97 -1.39 0.31
CA GLY A 255 31.29 -2.66 0.07
C GLY A 255 30.54 -3.23 1.28
N ALA A 256 30.07 -2.36 2.20
CA ALA A 256 29.13 -2.74 3.27
C ALA A 256 28.04 -1.68 3.58
N GLU A 257 27.51 -1.06 2.51
CA GLU A 257 26.62 0.11 2.54
C GLU A 257 25.26 -0.10 3.23
N HIS A 258 24.73 -1.32 3.27
CA HIS A 258 23.38 -1.63 3.74
C HIS A 258 23.35 -2.53 4.99
N ILE A 259 24.49 -3.09 5.43
CA ILE A 259 24.59 -3.94 6.63
C ILE A 259 23.98 -3.29 7.90
N TRP A 260 23.94 -1.96 7.98
CA TRP A 260 23.31 -1.24 9.08
C TRP A 260 21.80 -1.50 9.23
N THR A 261 21.10 -1.90 8.15
CA THR A 261 19.66 -2.26 8.17
C THR A 261 19.34 -3.45 9.09
N PHE A 262 20.35 -4.15 9.61
CA PHE A 262 20.22 -5.28 10.53
C PHE A 262 20.52 -4.95 12.01
N PHE A 263 20.90 -3.70 12.33
CA PHE A 263 21.28 -3.29 13.69
C PHE A 263 20.38 -2.19 14.23
N ASN A 264 19.89 -2.32 15.47
CA ASN A 264 19.13 -1.27 16.14
C ASN A 264 19.88 0.07 16.09
N THR A 265 19.30 1.09 15.47
CA THR A 265 19.91 2.41 15.31
C THR A 265 19.35 3.44 16.30
N LYS A 266 20.20 4.36 16.76
CA LYS A 266 19.80 5.54 17.55
C LYS A 266 20.80 6.67 17.35
N ASN A 267 20.31 7.85 16.96
CA ASN A 267 21.12 9.06 16.77
C ASN A 267 22.33 8.89 15.81
N GLY A 268 22.24 8.01 14.81
CA GLY A 268 23.35 7.70 13.89
C GLY A 268 24.41 6.73 14.44
N SER A 269 24.10 6.00 15.51
CA SER A 269 24.91 4.88 16.02
C SER A 269 24.09 3.59 16.01
N THR A 270 24.73 2.45 15.84
CA THR A 270 24.15 1.18 16.31
C THR A 270 24.18 1.12 17.83
N ILE A 271 23.20 0.41 18.41
CA ILE A 271 23.07 0.17 19.86
C ILE A 271 22.78 -1.31 20.19
N GLY A 272 22.90 -2.21 19.21
CA GLY A 272 22.65 -3.64 19.38
C GLY A 272 22.14 -4.35 18.12
N LEU A 273 22.09 -5.68 18.20
CA LEU A 273 21.33 -6.53 17.27
C LEU A 273 19.90 -6.77 17.80
N PRO A 274 18.92 -7.06 16.92
CA PRO A 274 17.66 -7.67 17.30
C PRO A 274 17.86 -9.01 18.03
N THR A 275 16.96 -9.35 18.95
CA THR A 275 17.05 -10.57 19.78
C THR A 275 16.63 -11.85 19.09
N ASP A 276 15.87 -11.72 18.00
CA ASP A 276 15.15 -12.81 17.34
C ASP A 276 14.75 -12.40 15.91
N VAL A 277 14.29 -13.36 15.11
CA VAL A 277 13.97 -13.16 13.69
C VAL A 277 12.72 -12.29 13.46
N ASP A 278 11.77 -12.26 14.39
CA ASP A 278 10.55 -11.44 14.24
C ASP A 278 10.86 -9.96 14.53
N SER A 279 11.64 -9.70 15.58
CA SER A 279 12.23 -8.40 15.87
C SER A 279 13.10 -7.91 14.71
N MET A 280 13.93 -8.79 14.14
CA MET A 280 14.77 -8.47 12.98
C MET A 280 13.96 -8.18 11.71
N TYR A 281 12.91 -8.96 11.44
CA TYR A 281 11.99 -8.72 10.32
C TYR A 281 11.29 -7.36 10.43
N ASN A 282 10.72 -7.05 11.60
CA ASN A 282 10.05 -5.77 11.84
C ASN A 282 11.03 -4.60 11.72
N PHE A 283 12.25 -4.75 12.23
CA PHE A 283 13.30 -3.74 12.13
C PHE A 283 13.77 -3.54 10.69
N PHE A 284 14.12 -4.61 9.99
CA PHE A 284 14.56 -4.60 8.59
C PHE A 284 13.50 -3.95 7.69
N LYS A 285 12.22 -4.30 7.86
CA LYS A 285 11.10 -3.71 7.11
C LYS A 285 11.01 -2.18 7.25
N VAL A 286 11.42 -1.61 8.38
CA VAL A 286 11.44 -0.15 8.61
C VAL A 286 12.72 0.49 8.08
N GLN A 287 13.89 -0.11 8.31
CA GLN A 287 15.15 0.48 7.83
C GLN A 287 15.33 0.38 6.31
N ILE A 288 14.80 -0.66 5.67
CA ILE A 288 15.03 -0.88 4.23
C ILE A 288 14.41 0.23 3.37
N THR A 289 13.33 0.88 3.84
CA THR A 289 12.73 2.05 3.18
C THR A 289 13.57 3.34 3.30
N GLU A 290 14.62 3.33 4.12
CA GLU A 290 15.59 4.42 4.27
C GLU A 290 16.85 4.16 3.39
N THR A 291 16.85 3.10 2.57
CA THR A 291 17.97 2.72 1.69
C THR A 291 17.66 2.82 0.21
N ASN A 292 18.72 2.87 -0.60
CA ASN A 292 18.70 2.67 -2.05
C ASN A 292 18.47 1.22 -2.50
N LEU A 293 18.21 0.25 -1.61
CA LEU A 293 17.76 -1.09 -1.99
C LEU A 293 16.28 -1.10 -2.41
N VAL A 294 15.48 -0.11 -1.96
CA VAL A 294 14.10 0.10 -2.38
C VAL A 294 14.04 1.41 -3.17
N ASN A 295 14.22 1.33 -4.48
CA ASN A 295 14.06 2.48 -5.38
C ASN A 295 12.65 2.51 -5.98
N ASP A 296 12.04 3.70 -6.04
CA ASP A 296 10.65 3.97 -6.45
C ASP A 296 10.19 3.33 -7.79
N LYS A 297 11.13 2.91 -8.63
CA LYS A 297 10.85 2.32 -9.97
C LYS A 297 10.93 0.78 -10.02
N ALA A 298 11.43 0.12 -8.98
CA ALA A 298 11.66 -1.34 -8.98
C ALA A 298 10.96 -2.08 -7.83
N GLY A 299 10.55 -1.36 -6.78
CA GLY A 299 9.94 -1.93 -5.58
C GLY A 299 10.86 -2.90 -4.83
N PHE A 300 10.29 -3.65 -3.89
CA PHE A 300 11.00 -4.61 -3.04
C PHE A 300 11.53 -5.87 -3.79
N SER A 301 11.38 -5.93 -5.12
CA SER A 301 11.76 -7.08 -5.98
C SER A 301 13.25 -7.45 -5.96
N GLN A 302 14.12 -6.55 -5.52
CA GLN A 302 15.58 -6.77 -5.45
C GLN A 302 16.05 -7.32 -4.09
N ILE A 303 15.19 -7.34 -3.07
CA ILE A 303 15.57 -7.71 -1.70
C ILE A 303 15.93 -9.19 -1.56
N ALA A 304 15.14 -10.10 -2.11
CA ALA A 304 15.49 -11.53 -2.09
C ALA A 304 16.88 -11.77 -2.70
N SER A 305 17.20 -11.11 -3.83
CA SER A 305 18.53 -11.20 -4.46
C SER A 305 19.63 -10.65 -3.56
N TYR A 306 19.39 -9.49 -2.94
CA TYR A 306 20.31 -8.88 -1.98
C TYR A 306 20.59 -9.81 -0.79
N LEU A 307 19.55 -10.29 -0.09
CA LEU A 307 19.68 -11.12 1.11
C LEU A 307 20.36 -12.46 0.81
N ASN A 308 20.03 -13.10 -0.31
CA ASN A 308 20.69 -14.33 -0.76
C ASN A 308 22.18 -14.10 -1.13
N SER A 309 22.61 -12.87 -1.39
CA SER A 309 24.03 -12.55 -1.62
C SER A 309 24.85 -12.44 -0.32
N LEU A 310 24.20 -12.25 0.83
CA LEU A 310 24.85 -12.04 2.14
C LEU A 310 25.35 -13.33 2.79
N TYR A 311 24.87 -14.50 2.34
CA TYR A 311 25.29 -15.77 2.92
C TYR A 311 25.43 -16.85 1.85
N THR A 312 25.98 -17.99 2.26
CA THR A 312 25.99 -19.22 1.47
C THR A 312 25.98 -20.43 2.42
N ILE A 313 25.55 -21.59 1.92
CA ILE A 313 25.48 -22.83 2.70
C ILE A 313 26.63 -23.75 2.27
N VAL A 314 27.61 -23.95 3.15
CA VAL A 314 28.78 -24.81 2.93
C VAL A 314 28.71 -26.00 3.87
N ASN A 315 28.54 -27.21 3.32
CA ASN A 315 28.41 -28.46 4.08
C ASN A 315 27.31 -28.40 5.17
N GLY A 316 26.20 -27.72 4.88
CA GLY A 316 25.08 -27.53 5.81
C GLY A 316 25.26 -26.39 6.82
N ASN A 317 26.42 -25.72 6.85
CA ASN A 317 26.66 -24.55 7.70
C ASN A 317 26.40 -23.25 6.93
N VAL A 318 25.76 -22.30 7.59
CA VAL A 318 25.52 -20.95 7.08
C VAL A 318 26.80 -20.12 7.27
N VAL A 319 27.33 -19.55 6.19
CA VAL A 319 28.60 -18.82 6.15
C VAL A 319 28.41 -17.44 5.50
N ALA A 320 29.08 -16.42 6.04
CA ALA A 320 29.06 -15.06 5.50
C ALA A 320 29.54 -15.01 4.04
N ASN A 321 28.84 -14.23 3.22
CA ASN A 321 29.18 -13.96 1.83
C ASN A 321 28.97 -12.48 1.50
N GLY A 322 29.49 -12.04 0.34
CA GLY A 322 29.27 -10.70 -0.20
C GLY A 322 29.48 -9.58 0.82
N GLU A 323 28.43 -8.76 0.98
CA GLU A 323 28.46 -7.59 1.85
C GLU A 323 28.68 -7.94 3.34
N LEU A 324 28.07 -9.02 3.81
CA LEU A 324 28.16 -9.47 5.20
C LEU A 324 29.54 -10.05 5.54
N LEU A 325 30.20 -10.66 4.56
CA LEU A 325 31.60 -11.08 4.67
C LEU A 325 32.55 -9.88 4.76
N ASN A 326 32.30 -8.81 4.00
CA ASN A 326 33.09 -7.57 4.08
C ASN A 326 32.99 -6.94 5.48
N TRP A 327 31.79 -6.84 6.04
CA TRP A 327 31.57 -6.38 7.41
C TRP A 327 32.28 -7.28 8.45
N LEU A 328 32.15 -8.60 8.33
CA LEU A 328 32.77 -9.54 9.28
C LEU A 328 34.30 -9.47 9.25
N ASN A 329 34.89 -9.23 8.08
CA ASN A 329 36.33 -9.00 7.93
C ASN A 329 36.76 -7.68 8.60
N TRP A 330 36.00 -6.61 8.41
CA TRP A 330 36.24 -5.31 9.05
C TRP A 330 36.16 -5.39 10.58
N GLU A 331 35.12 -6.01 11.15
CA GLU A 331 34.93 -6.16 12.60
C GLU A 331 36.09 -6.96 13.24
N ASN A 332 36.62 -7.94 12.52
CA ASN A 332 37.78 -8.70 12.97
C ASN A 332 39.09 -7.91 12.88
N GLN A 333 39.30 -7.09 11.85
CA GLN A 333 40.45 -6.18 11.78
C GLN A 333 40.42 -5.11 12.88
N SER A 334 39.26 -4.51 13.15
CA SER A 334 39.06 -3.54 14.23
C SER A 334 39.41 -4.13 15.60
N ALA A 335 38.99 -5.37 15.87
CA ALA A 335 39.35 -6.08 17.10
C ALA A 335 40.86 -6.37 17.23
N ILE A 336 41.54 -6.72 16.14
CA ILE A 336 43.01 -6.92 16.12
C ILE A 336 43.73 -5.60 16.41
N ASN A 337 43.30 -4.50 15.80
CA ASN A 337 43.89 -3.18 16.00
C ASN A 337 43.71 -2.67 17.44
N GLU A 338 42.52 -2.82 18.04
CA GLU A 338 42.30 -2.51 19.46
C GLU A 338 43.20 -3.34 20.38
N TYR A 339 43.34 -4.65 20.13
CA TYR A 339 44.21 -5.51 20.92
C TYR A 339 45.69 -5.09 20.80
N ALA A 340 46.14 -4.76 19.58
CA ALA A 340 47.50 -4.26 19.34
C ALA A 340 47.76 -2.92 20.04
N ILE A 341 46.80 -1.98 20.01
CA ILE A 341 46.88 -0.69 20.71
C ILE A 341 46.89 -0.90 22.23
N SER A 342 46.04 -1.78 22.77
CA SER A 342 46.01 -2.13 24.19
C SER A 342 47.32 -2.77 24.66
N ALA A 343 47.88 -3.70 23.87
CA ALA A 343 49.18 -4.30 24.13
C ALA A 343 50.31 -3.27 24.09
N ALA A 344 50.33 -2.38 23.09
CA ALA A 344 51.30 -1.29 23.00
C ALA A 344 51.21 -0.33 24.19
N ASN A 345 50.00 0.07 24.60
CA ASN A 345 49.77 0.93 25.76
C ASN A 345 50.23 0.25 27.07
N ASN A 346 50.01 -1.06 27.24
CA ASN A 346 50.54 -1.80 28.40
C ASN A 346 52.08 -1.86 28.41
N ILE A 347 52.71 -2.04 27.24
CA ILE A 347 54.19 -2.00 27.12
C ILE A 347 54.71 -0.59 27.46
N ILE A 348 54.08 0.45 26.93
CA ILE A 348 54.43 1.86 27.22
C ILE A 348 54.30 2.16 28.71
N ASN A 349 53.19 1.78 29.35
CA ASN A 349 52.96 2.00 30.78
C ASN A 349 53.95 1.22 31.67
N ASN A 350 54.28 -0.03 31.32
CA ASN A 350 55.27 -0.82 32.05
C ASN A 350 56.68 -0.23 31.90
N ASN A 351 57.06 0.26 30.72
CA ASN A 351 58.34 0.92 30.50
C ASN A 351 58.43 2.28 31.20
N LEU A 352 57.35 3.07 31.20
CA LEU A 352 57.26 4.32 31.98
C LEU A 352 57.40 4.06 33.48
N SER A 353 56.78 3.00 34.01
CA SER A 353 56.95 2.57 35.40
C SER A 353 58.42 2.23 35.70
N TRP A 354 59.09 1.44 34.86
CA TRP A 354 60.51 1.11 35.00
C TRP A 354 61.42 2.35 34.98
N VAL A 355 61.19 3.28 34.04
CA VAL A 355 61.94 4.54 33.96
C VAL A 355 61.72 5.38 35.22
N LEU A 356 60.48 5.47 35.73
CA LEU A 356 60.17 6.17 36.97
C LEU A 356 60.90 5.57 38.17
N TRP A 357 60.96 4.24 38.29
CA TRP A 357 61.72 3.56 39.34
C TRP A 357 63.23 3.83 39.24
N ILE A 358 63.80 3.89 38.03
CA ILE A 358 65.21 4.28 37.82
C ILE A 358 65.44 5.73 38.27
N PHE A 359 64.55 6.68 37.92
CA PHE A 359 64.67 8.06 38.38
C PHE A 359 64.55 8.20 39.91
N ILE A 360 63.61 7.50 40.54
CA ILE A 360 63.48 7.46 42.01
C ILE A 360 64.75 6.88 42.64
N GLY A 361 65.30 5.80 42.08
CA GLY A 361 66.58 5.21 42.52
C GLY A 361 67.76 6.17 42.39
N MET A 362 67.87 6.89 41.26
CA MET A 362 68.91 7.90 41.04
C MET A 362 68.79 9.08 42.01
N ILE A 363 67.58 9.58 42.27
CA ILE A 363 67.33 10.62 43.27
C ILE A 363 67.77 10.13 44.65
N GLY A 364 67.41 8.90 45.05
CA GLY A 364 67.85 8.28 46.30
C GLY A 364 69.38 8.18 46.42
N ILE A 365 70.07 7.72 45.37
CA ILE A 365 71.54 7.64 45.32
C ILE A 365 72.17 9.04 45.43
N CYS A 366 71.66 10.02 44.68
CA CYS A 366 72.14 11.41 44.76
C CYS A 366 71.94 12.01 46.15
N SER A 367 70.81 11.74 46.83
CA SER A 367 70.57 12.15 48.21
C SER A 367 71.54 11.51 49.20
N ILE A 368 71.77 10.19 49.10
CA ILE A 368 72.76 9.47 49.93
C ILE A 368 74.16 10.04 49.72
N THR A 369 74.55 10.30 48.47
CA THR A 369 75.86 10.86 48.13
C THR A 369 76.02 12.29 48.69
N HIS A 370 74.94 13.10 48.66
CA HIS A 370 74.92 14.42 49.31
C HIS A 370 75.09 14.34 50.82
N VAL A 371 74.42 13.39 51.49
CA VAL A 371 74.55 13.16 52.94
C VAL A 371 75.97 12.72 53.29
N ILE A 372 76.58 11.82 52.52
CA ILE A 372 77.97 11.36 52.71
C ILE A 372 78.94 12.52 52.52
N LEU A 373 78.80 13.33 51.46
CA LEU A 373 79.61 14.53 51.23
C LEU A 373 79.47 15.56 52.36
N PHE A 374 78.26 15.75 52.88
CA PHE A 374 77.98 16.66 54.00
C PHE A 374 78.65 16.17 55.29
N MET A 375 78.54 14.87 55.63
CA MET A 375 79.24 14.29 56.78
C MET A 375 80.77 14.35 56.62
N TYR A 376 81.29 14.06 55.43
CA TYR A 376 82.72 14.14 55.15
C TYR A 376 83.27 15.57 55.31
N LYS A 377 82.52 16.57 54.83
CA LYS A 377 82.90 17.99 54.95
C LYS A 377 82.83 18.49 56.40
N LYS A 378 81.90 17.96 57.21
CA LYS A 378 81.79 18.28 58.65
C LYS A 378 82.92 17.67 59.49
N ASN A 379 83.52 16.56 59.04
CA ASN A 379 84.61 15.85 59.73
C ASN A 379 86.02 16.26 59.28
N GLN A 380 86.18 17.25 58.40
CA GLN A 380 87.53 17.77 58.13
C GLN A 380 88.01 18.64 59.29
N PRO A 381 89.19 18.35 59.88
CA PRO A 381 89.73 19.17 60.96
C PRO A 381 90.09 20.56 60.41
N ASN A 382 89.64 21.61 61.12
CA ASN A 382 89.98 23.00 60.81
C ASN A 382 91.51 23.15 60.73
N LYS A 383 92.05 23.33 59.52
CA LYS A 383 93.43 23.73 59.32
C LYS A 383 93.58 25.21 59.66
N SER A 384 93.96 25.49 60.89
CA SER A 384 94.42 26.83 61.29
C SER A 384 95.84 27.07 60.79
N LYS A 385 95.98 27.76 59.65
CA LYS A 385 97.04 28.74 59.35
C LYS A 385 96.81 29.36 57.97
#